data_AF-A0A954GUT9-F1
#
_entry.id   AF-A0A954GUT9-F1
#
_cell.length_a   1.000
_cell.length_b   1.000
_cell.length_c   1.000
_cell.angle_alpha   90.00
_cell.angle_beta   90.00
_cell.angle_gamma   90.00
#
_symmetry.space_group_name_H-M   'P 1'
#
loop_
_entity.id
_entity.type
_entity.pdbx_description
1 polymer ?
#
loop_
_entity_poly.entity_id
_entity_poly.type
_entity_poly.pdbx_seq_one_letter_code
_entity_poly.pdbx_strand_id
1 'polypeptide(L)'
;DGIQKQLDEWHGRKSLSLAPAGVERLKPEPADGPKDSGDGKLFQSPVVTKQTKGHAVDINVELKGAKSLYLVVTDGGDGFGCDWADWVNPRFVGPNGETSLTELKWKSAVSGFGSVNVNRNCGGQEARVDGKLVEKCIGTHANSLVEFEVPAGATQFKAQGGLDNGGTNQPCGSSVVFAVYSKKP
;
A
#
# COMPACT_ATOMS: atom_id res chain seq x y z
N ASP A 1 -11.80 -15.49 10.70
CA ASP A 1 -13.23 -15.39 10.32
C ASP A 1 -13.87 -14.00 10.46
N GLY A 2 -13.30 -13.03 11.19
CA GLY A 2 -13.87 -11.66 11.25
C GLY A 2 -13.34 -10.68 10.19
N ILE A 3 -12.14 -10.89 9.66
CA ILE A 3 -11.50 -9.93 8.76
C ILE A 3 -11.96 -10.11 7.31
N GLN A 4 -12.20 -11.34 6.85
CA GLN A 4 -12.81 -11.58 5.53
C GLN A 4 -14.18 -10.92 5.43
N LYS A 5 -15.01 -11.05 6.47
CA LYS A 5 -16.32 -10.38 6.55
C LYS A 5 -16.19 -8.84 6.49
N GLN A 6 -15.15 -8.26 7.09
CA GLN A 6 -14.88 -6.82 7.03
C GLN A 6 -14.39 -6.35 5.66
N LEU A 7 -13.61 -7.18 4.95
CA LEU A 7 -13.25 -6.93 3.55
C LEU A 7 -14.48 -7.03 2.64
N ASP A 8 -15.34 -8.03 2.85
CA ASP A 8 -16.59 -8.21 2.11
C ASP A 8 -17.56 -7.02 2.36
N GLU A 9 -17.65 -6.52 3.60
CA GLU A 9 -18.40 -5.30 3.96
C GLU A 9 -17.81 -4.03 3.32
N TRP A 10 -16.50 -3.96 3.11
CA TRP A 10 -15.83 -2.87 2.39
C TRP A 10 -16.16 -2.88 0.89
N HIS A 11 -16.13 -4.05 0.26
CA HIS A 11 -16.51 -4.23 -1.15
C HIS A 11 -17.99 -3.88 -1.44
N GLY A 12 -18.84 -3.84 -0.42
CA GLY A 12 -20.25 -3.43 -0.53
C GLY A 12 -20.50 -1.92 -0.65
N ARG A 13 -19.49 -1.05 -0.46
CA ARG A 13 -19.66 0.41 -0.62
C ARG A 13 -19.55 0.80 -2.10
N LYS A 14 -20.66 1.18 -2.71
CA LYS A 14 -20.74 1.63 -4.12
C LYS A 14 -19.71 2.74 -4.42
N SER A 15 -18.96 2.54 -5.50
CA SER A 15 -18.08 3.51 -6.15
C SER A 15 -18.75 4.88 -6.33
N LEU A 16 -18.05 5.96 -5.94
CA LEU A 16 -18.40 7.31 -6.35
C LEU A 16 -18.34 7.41 -7.89
N SER A 17 -19.40 7.94 -8.49
CA SER A 17 -19.59 8.07 -9.94
C SER A 17 -18.57 8.98 -10.61
N LEU A 18 -18.10 8.57 -11.78
CA LEU A 18 -17.33 9.37 -12.74
C LEU A 18 -18.10 10.63 -13.19
N ALA A 19 -17.47 11.80 -13.10
CA ALA A 19 -17.91 13.01 -13.79
C ALA A 19 -17.39 13.01 -15.25
N PRO A 20 -18.09 13.64 -16.21
CA PRO A 20 -17.76 13.54 -17.63
C PRO A 20 -16.53 14.41 -18.01
N ALA A 21 -15.86 13.97 -19.08
CA ALA A 21 -14.62 14.55 -19.59
C ALA A 21 -14.82 15.90 -20.30
N GLY A 22 -13.96 16.87 -19.97
CA GLY A 22 -13.73 18.04 -20.81
C GLY A 22 -13.37 19.32 -20.06
N VAL A 23 -12.15 19.45 -19.52
CA VAL A 23 -11.46 20.74 -19.35
C VAL A 23 -9.94 20.56 -19.53
N GLU A 24 -9.35 21.56 -20.17
CA GLU A 24 -7.97 21.80 -20.59
C GLU A 24 -6.85 21.46 -19.58
N ARG A 25 -5.71 20.98 -20.10
CA ARG A 25 -4.53 20.53 -19.34
C ARG A 25 -3.77 21.72 -18.74
N LEU A 26 -3.92 21.95 -17.44
CA LEU A 26 -3.00 22.75 -16.64
C LEU A 26 -1.85 21.87 -16.11
N LYS A 27 -0.63 22.43 -16.07
CA LYS A 27 0.59 21.80 -15.54
C LYS A 27 0.35 21.34 -14.09
N PRO A 28 0.83 20.16 -13.65
CA PRO A 28 0.65 19.75 -12.26
C PRO A 28 1.53 20.61 -11.34
N GLU A 29 0.90 21.45 -10.53
CA GLU A 29 1.47 21.97 -9.30
C GLU A 29 1.67 20.81 -8.30
N PRO A 30 2.66 20.87 -7.39
CA PRO A 30 2.82 19.88 -6.34
C PRO A 30 1.54 19.82 -5.51
N ALA A 31 0.89 18.67 -5.49
CA ALA A 31 -0.38 18.48 -4.80
C ALA A 31 -0.19 18.76 -3.30
N ASP A 32 -0.80 19.86 -2.83
CA ASP A 32 -1.22 19.96 -1.44
C ASP A 32 -2.01 18.69 -1.13
N GLY A 33 -1.46 17.87 -0.23
CA GLY A 33 -2.07 16.60 0.16
C GLY A 33 -3.52 16.79 0.64
N PRO A 34 -4.35 15.74 0.61
CA PRO A 34 -5.74 15.85 1.04
C PRO A 34 -5.85 16.44 2.44
N LYS A 35 -6.73 17.44 2.62
CA LYS A 35 -7.14 17.93 3.95
C LYS A 35 -7.69 16.75 4.76
N ASP A 36 -7.30 16.66 6.04
CA ASP A 36 -7.65 15.58 6.95
C ASP A 36 -9.18 15.37 7.00
N SER A 37 -9.66 14.29 6.39
CA SER A 37 -11.07 13.88 6.34
C SER A 37 -11.56 13.31 7.68
N GLY A 38 -10.69 13.20 8.69
CA GLY A 38 -11.01 12.58 9.97
C GLY A 38 -11.19 11.05 9.87
N ASP A 39 -10.97 10.44 8.69
CA ASP A 39 -10.95 9.00 8.47
C ASP A 39 -9.60 8.36 8.83
N GLY A 40 -8.61 9.19 9.21
CA GLY A 40 -7.27 8.77 9.59
C GLY A 40 -6.40 8.35 8.41
N LYS A 41 -6.81 8.60 7.17
CA LYS A 41 -5.98 8.41 5.99
C LYS A 41 -4.85 9.41 6.00
N LEU A 42 -3.63 8.91 5.92
CA LEU A 42 -2.42 9.71 5.84
C LEU A 42 -1.91 9.83 4.40
N PHE A 43 -2.17 8.83 3.57
CA PHE A 43 -1.74 8.77 2.17
C PHE A 43 -2.60 7.83 1.33
N GLN A 44 -2.70 8.13 0.04
CA GLN A 44 -3.22 7.23 -0.99
C GLN A 44 -2.49 7.51 -2.30
N SER A 45 -2.01 6.47 -2.97
CA SER A 45 -1.40 6.60 -4.29
C SER A 45 -2.45 6.76 -5.39
N PRO A 46 -2.06 7.25 -6.58
CA PRO A 46 -2.75 6.89 -7.82
C PRO A 46 -2.75 5.36 -8.02
N VAL A 47 -3.53 4.86 -8.98
CA VAL A 47 -3.46 3.45 -9.38
C VAL A 47 -2.07 3.16 -9.94
N VAL A 48 -1.43 2.12 -9.41
CA VAL A 48 -0.13 1.61 -9.85
C VAL A 48 -0.38 0.44 -10.81
N THR A 49 0.10 0.56 -12.03
CA THR A 49 0.00 -0.46 -13.08
C THR A 49 1.38 -0.74 -13.68
N LYS A 50 1.46 -1.67 -14.65
CA LYS A 50 2.68 -1.88 -15.46
C LYS A 50 3.05 -0.66 -16.33
N GLN A 51 2.18 0.33 -16.47
CA GLN A 51 2.48 1.59 -17.17
C GLN A 51 3.07 2.64 -16.23
N THR A 52 2.92 2.47 -14.91
CA THR A 52 3.59 3.32 -13.92
C THR A 52 5.10 3.09 -14.02
N LYS A 53 5.88 4.18 -14.10
CA LYS A 53 7.34 4.10 -14.22
C LYS A 53 7.92 3.27 -13.07
N GLY A 54 8.67 2.22 -13.41
CA GLY A 54 9.26 1.31 -12.43
C GLY A 54 8.24 0.42 -11.69
N HIS A 55 6.99 0.36 -12.17
CA HIS A 55 5.87 -0.36 -11.57
C HIS A 55 5.64 0.00 -10.09
N ALA A 56 6.00 1.22 -9.70
CA ALA A 56 6.06 1.60 -8.30
C ALA A 56 5.80 3.09 -8.05
N VAL A 57 5.53 3.42 -6.78
CA VAL A 57 5.31 4.77 -6.28
C VAL A 57 6.06 4.99 -4.96
N ASP A 58 6.73 6.13 -4.82
CA ASP A 58 7.38 6.50 -3.56
C ASP A 58 6.37 7.04 -2.55
N ILE A 59 6.52 6.64 -1.29
CA ILE A 59 5.59 6.94 -0.21
C ILE A 59 6.40 7.58 0.93
N ASN A 60 6.07 8.82 1.28
CA ASN A 60 6.66 9.56 2.38
C ASN A 60 5.55 10.31 3.12
N VAL A 61 5.31 9.93 4.37
CA VAL A 61 4.09 10.30 5.10
C VAL A 61 4.45 10.77 6.50
N GLU A 62 3.92 11.91 6.91
CA GLU A 62 3.99 12.36 8.30
C GLU A 62 2.99 11.61 9.17
N LEU A 63 3.46 11.12 10.33
CA LEU A 63 2.64 10.30 11.21
C LEU A 63 1.70 11.11 12.09
N LYS A 64 1.91 12.42 12.23
CA LYS A 64 1.03 13.34 12.99
C LYS A 64 0.67 12.82 14.41
N GLY A 65 1.61 12.13 15.07
CA GLY A 65 1.40 11.55 16.40
C GLY A 65 0.63 10.23 16.42
N ALA A 66 0.44 9.56 15.28
CA ALA A 66 -0.18 8.25 15.17
C ALA A 66 0.52 7.22 16.06
N LYS A 67 -0.27 6.38 16.72
CA LYS A 67 0.21 5.25 17.54
C LYS A 67 0.17 3.91 16.80
N SER A 68 -0.64 3.85 15.76
CA SER A 68 -0.78 2.70 14.88
C SER A 68 -0.60 3.13 13.43
N LEU A 69 -0.07 2.23 12.61
CA LEU A 69 0.07 2.39 11.18
C LEU A 69 -0.63 1.22 10.50
N TYR A 70 -1.50 1.51 9.54
CA TYR A 70 -2.16 0.51 8.71
C TYR A 70 -1.66 0.66 7.28
N LEU A 71 -0.99 -0.37 6.78
CA LEU A 71 -0.60 -0.51 5.39
C LEU A 71 -1.72 -1.21 4.64
N VAL A 72 -2.31 -0.54 3.66
CA VAL A 72 -3.46 -1.04 2.92
C VAL A 72 -3.11 -1.09 1.43
N VAL A 73 -3.41 -2.23 0.81
CA VAL A 73 -3.38 -2.35 -0.66
C VAL A 73 -4.78 -2.73 -1.10
N THR A 74 -5.37 -1.97 -2.00
CA THR A 74 -6.64 -2.32 -2.66
C THR A 74 -6.43 -2.56 -4.15
N ASP A 75 -7.35 -3.28 -4.79
CA ASP A 75 -7.42 -3.37 -6.24
C ASP A 75 -7.63 -1.98 -6.87
N GLY A 76 -7.23 -1.82 -8.13
CA GLY A 76 -7.36 -0.57 -8.89
C GLY A 76 -8.73 -0.37 -9.56
N GLY A 77 -9.72 -1.21 -9.25
CA GLY A 77 -11.09 -1.12 -9.77
C GLY A 77 -11.44 -2.14 -10.86
N ASP A 78 -10.55 -3.06 -11.21
CA ASP A 78 -10.74 -4.15 -12.17
C ASP A 78 -10.81 -5.55 -11.52
N GLY A 79 -10.92 -5.59 -10.19
CA GLY A 79 -10.88 -6.81 -9.39
C GLY A 79 -9.44 -7.23 -9.06
N PHE A 80 -9.27 -8.04 -8.02
CA PHE A 80 -7.95 -8.25 -7.43
C PHE A 80 -7.07 -9.30 -8.15
N GLY A 81 -7.37 -9.68 -9.39
CA GLY A 81 -6.63 -10.72 -10.09
C GLY A 81 -5.16 -10.32 -10.34
N CYS A 82 -4.19 -11.19 -10.02
CA CYS A 82 -2.76 -10.93 -10.24
C CYS A 82 -2.21 -9.68 -9.52
N ASP A 83 -2.90 -9.16 -8.51
CA ASP A 83 -2.53 -7.95 -7.76
C ASP A 83 -1.54 -8.21 -6.63
N TRP A 84 -0.36 -8.70 -7.01
CA TRP A 84 0.74 -8.94 -6.08
C TRP A 84 1.46 -7.62 -5.85
N ALA A 85 1.68 -7.27 -4.58
CA ALA A 85 2.20 -5.97 -4.20
C ALA A 85 3.25 -6.10 -3.09
N ASP A 86 4.27 -5.25 -3.15
CA ASP A 86 5.31 -5.17 -2.14
C ASP A 86 5.37 -3.75 -1.55
N TRP A 87 5.42 -3.67 -0.23
CA TRP A 87 5.93 -2.51 0.47
C TRP A 87 7.46 -2.63 0.53
N VAL A 88 8.15 -1.94 -0.37
CA VAL A 88 9.61 -1.94 -0.54
C VAL A 88 10.28 -0.99 0.45
N ASN A 89 11.30 -1.47 1.15
CA ASN A 89 12.03 -0.77 2.21
C ASN A 89 11.13 0.06 3.16
N PRO A 90 10.09 -0.56 3.78
CA PRO A 90 9.16 0.15 4.63
C PRO A 90 9.82 0.42 5.98
N ARG A 91 9.83 1.67 6.42
CA ARG A 91 10.48 2.08 7.67
C ARG A 91 9.83 3.29 8.32
N PHE A 92 9.94 3.34 9.64
CA PHE A 92 9.69 4.54 10.43
C PHE A 92 10.96 5.39 10.48
N VAL A 93 10.80 6.71 10.51
CA VAL A 93 11.89 7.68 10.64
C VAL A 93 11.59 8.61 11.82
N GLY A 94 12.57 8.82 12.68
CA GLY A 94 12.49 9.72 13.83
C GLY A 94 13.86 10.29 14.23
N PRO A 95 13.93 11.07 15.32
CA PRO A 95 15.18 11.67 15.79
C PRO A 95 16.24 10.63 16.20
N ASN A 96 15.79 9.40 16.52
CA ASN A 96 16.66 8.30 16.92
C ASN A 96 17.10 7.41 15.73
N GLY A 97 16.80 7.82 14.48
CA GLY A 97 17.13 7.07 13.28
C GLY A 97 15.93 6.40 12.61
N GLU A 98 16.20 5.36 11.82
CA GLU A 98 15.18 4.59 11.10
C GLU A 98 14.91 3.24 11.76
N THR A 99 13.66 2.78 11.74
CA THR A 99 13.27 1.43 12.18
C THR A 99 12.59 0.71 11.02
N SER A 100 13.18 -0.39 10.55
CA SER A 100 12.62 -1.18 9.45
C SER A 100 11.38 -1.95 9.90
N LEU A 101 10.30 -1.92 9.13
CA LEU A 101 9.11 -2.73 9.40
C LEU A 101 9.38 -4.23 9.18
N THR A 102 10.40 -4.59 8.41
CA THR A 102 10.82 -5.99 8.22
C THR A 102 11.44 -6.62 9.47
N GLU A 103 11.76 -5.80 10.48
CA GLU A 103 12.33 -6.22 11.76
C GLU A 103 11.29 -6.15 12.90
N LEU A 104 10.08 -5.63 12.60
CA LEU A 104 9.00 -5.48 13.55
C LEU A 104 7.97 -6.59 13.39
N LYS A 105 7.39 -7.00 14.52
CA LYS A 105 6.22 -7.87 14.52
C LYS A 105 4.96 -7.02 14.33
N TRP A 106 4.22 -7.26 13.25
CA TRP A 106 2.90 -6.68 13.08
C TRP A 106 1.92 -7.16 14.15
N LYS A 107 0.90 -6.35 14.43
CA LYS A 107 -0.24 -6.72 15.30
C LYS A 107 -1.20 -7.64 14.58
N SER A 108 -1.51 -7.31 13.33
CA SER A 108 -2.39 -8.08 12.47
C SER A 108 -1.95 -7.93 11.01
N ALA A 109 -2.22 -8.96 10.21
CA ALA A 109 -1.89 -8.97 8.79
C ALA A 109 -2.87 -9.88 8.05
N VAL A 110 -3.44 -9.38 6.96
CA VAL A 110 -4.29 -10.15 6.04
C VAL A 110 -3.96 -9.83 4.60
N SER A 111 -4.11 -10.83 3.73
CA SER A 111 -3.91 -10.74 2.28
C SER A 111 -5.05 -11.48 1.60
N GLY A 112 -5.58 -10.93 0.52
CA GLY A 112 -6.70 -11.54 -0.23
C GLY A 112 -6.31 -12.86 -0.89
N PHE A 113 -5.04 -13.00 -1.25
CA PHE A 113 -4.43 -14.24 -1.74
C PHE A 113 -3.05 -14.44 -1.13
N GLY A 114 -2.65 -15.70 -0.93
CA GLY A 114 -1.37 -16.04 -0.31
C GLY A 114 -1.27 -15.54 1.13
N SER A 115 -0.06 -15.13 1.53
CA SER A 115 0.24 -14.63 2.87
C SER A 115 0.93 -13.28 2.81
N VAL A 116 0.83 -12.51 3.91
CA VAL A 116 1.74 -11.38 4.12
C VAL A 116 3.08 -11.94 4.58
N ASN A 117 4.14 -11.67 3.82
CA ASN A 117 5.48 -12.21 4.08
C ASN A 117 6.52 -11.10 4.27
N VAL A 118 7.54 -11.38 5.08
CA VAL A 118 8.72 -10.51 5.23
C VAL A 118 9.78 -10.95 4.22
N ASN A 119 10.33 -10.00 3.46
CA ASN A 119 11.43 -10.18 2.50
C ASN A 119 11.14 -11.23 1.40
N ARG A 120 9.85 -11.46 1.13
CA ARG A 120 9.30 -12.39 0.15
C ARG A 120 7.97 -11.81 -0.37
N ASN A 121 7.59 -12.17 -1.58
CA ASN A 121 6.29 -11.80 -2.13
C ASN A 121 5.15 -12.60 -1.47
N CYS A 122 3.89 -12.34 -1.85
CA CYS A 122 2.74 -13.00 -1.21
C CYS A 122 2.68 -14.53 -1.41
N GLY A 123 3.34 -15.06 -2.44
CA GLY A 123 3.51 -16.48 -2.70
C GLY A 123 4.66 -17.13 -1.92
N GLY A 124 5.43 -16.36 -1.14
CA GLY A 124 6.59 -16.84 -0.38
C GLY A 124 7.89 -16.95 -1.18
N GLN A 125 7.91 -16.44 -2.41
CA GLN A 125 9.08 -16.42 -3.30
C GLN A 125 9.88 -15.12 -3.13
N GLU A 126 11.04 -15.02 -3.80
CA GLU A 126 11.79 -13.76 -3.85
C GLU A 126 10.92 -12.62 -4.39
N ALA A 127 10.86 -11.50 -3.66
CA ALA A 127 10.16 -10.31 -4.10
C ALA A 127 10.95 -9.60 -5.19
N ARG A 128 10.28 -9.18 -6.26
CA ARG A 128 10.88 -8.43 -7.36
C ARG A 128 9.92 -7.39 -7.88
N VAL A 129 10.41 -6.16 -8.06
CA VAL A 129 9.66 -5.06 -8.65
C VAL A 129 10.39 -4.59 -9.90
N ASP A 130 9.67 -4.54 -11.03
CA ASP A 130 10.24 -4.17 -12.35
C ASP A 130 11.51 -4.98 -12.70
N GLY A 131 11.47 -6.29 -12.41
CA GLY A 131 12.57 -7.24 -12.65
C GLY A 131 13.70 -7.18 -11.62
N LYS A 132 13.72 -6.20 -10.72
CA LYS A 132 14.79 -6.00 -9.73
C LYS A 132 14.47 -6.72 -8.43
N LEU A 133 15.47 -7.39 -7.87
CA LEU A 133 15.35 -8.03 -6.56
C LEU A 133 15.07 -7.00 -5.47
N VAL A 134 14.10 -7.31 -4.61
CA VAL A 134 13.78 -6.53 -3.41
C VAL A 134 14.08 -7.39 -2.19
N GLU A 135 15.17 -7.07 -1.48
CA GLU A 135 15.61 -7.85 -0.31
C GLU A 135 14.88 -7.47 0.96
N LYS A 136 14.41 -6.21 1.07
CA LYS A 136 13.68 -5.68 2.22
C LYS A 136 12.29 -5.27 1.80
N CYS A 137 11.30 -6.09 2.10
CA CYS A 137 9.91 -5.78 1.83
C CYS A 137 8.93 -6.45 2.79
N ILE A 138 7.69 -5.97 2.75
CA ILE A 138 6.52 -6.71 3.20
C ILE A 138 5.70 -7.02 1.94
N GLY A 139 5.71 -8.28 1.49
CA GLY A 139 4.98 -8.73 0.31
C GLY A 139 3.57 -9.18 0.65
N THR A 140 2.61 -8.83 -0.19
CA THR A 140 1.18 -9.01 0.03
C THR A 140 0.42 -9.10 -1.30
N HIS A 141 -0.89 -9.31 -1.23
CA HIS A 141 -1.79 -9.31 -2.38
C HIS A 141 -3.00 -8.42 -2.08
N ALA A 142 -3.48 -7.69 -3.08
CA ALA A 142 -4.73 -6.94 -2.91
C ALA A 142 -5.93 -7.91 -2.73
N ASN A 143 -6.92 -7.63 -1.88
CA ASN A 143 -6.95 -6.57 -0.89
C ASN A 143 -6.21 -7.02 0.39
N SER A 144 -5.42 -6.12 0.97
CA SER A 144 -4.66 -6.43 2.19
C SER A 144 -4.67 -5.30 3.20
N LEU A 145 -4.44 -5.68 4.46
CA LEU A 145 -4.32 -4.78 5.59
C LEU A 145 -3.28 -5.35 6.56
N VAL A 146 -2.24 -4.56 6.84
CA VAL A 146 -1.19 -4.90 7.80
C VAL A 146 -1.09 -3.80 8.84
N GLU A 147 -1.17 -4.15 10.12
CA GLU A 147 -1.18 -3.23 11.24
C GLU A 147 0.14 -3.31 12.02
N PHE A 148 0.77 -2.16 12.23
CA PHE A 148 1.95 -2.00 13.08
C PHE A 148 1.69 -1.00 14.20
N GLU A 149 2.33 -1.20 15.33
CA GLU A 149 2.53 -0.12 16.30
C GLU A 149 3.59 0.84 15.78
N VAL A 150 3.35 2.13 15.96
CA VAL A 150 4.32 3.18 15.65
C VAL A 150 5.31 3.28 16.82
N PRO A 151 6.64 3.08 16.58
CA PRO A 151 7.64 3.25 17.62
C PRO A 151 7.62 4.66 18.23
N ALA A 152 7.86 4.75 19.53
CA ALA A 152 7.90 6.03 20.21
C ALA A 152 8.95 6.96 19.58
N GLY A 153 8.54 8.19 19.26
CA GLY A 153 9.39 9.19 18.63
C GLY A 153 9.47 9.11 17.11
N ALA A 154 8.88 8.10 16.45
CA ALA A 154 8.75 8.11 15.00
C ALA A 154 7.87 9.29 14.54
N THR A 155 8.31 9.98 13.51
CA THR A 155 7.65 11.19 12.95
C THR A 155 7.19 10.99 11.52
N GLN A 156 7.86 10.11 10.76
CA GLN A 156 7.52 9.79 9.38
C GLN A 156 7.47 8.29 9.14
N PHE A 157 6.70 7.88 8.15
CA PHE A 157 6.76 6.58 7.51
C PHE A 157 7.24 6.75 6.07
N LYS A 158 8.18 5.90 5.64
CA LYS A 158 8.70 5.90 4.26
C LYS A 158 8.71 4.49 3.69
N ALA A 159 8.31 4.36 2.44
CA ALA A 159 8.36 3.12 1.67
C ALA A 159 8.34 3.45 0.18
N GLN A 160 8.50 2.43 -0.65
CA GLN A 160 8.02 2.44 -2.04
C GLN A 160 6.97 1.34 -2.17
N GLY A 161 5.81 1.63 -2.75
CA GLY A 161 4.81 0.62 -3.08
C GLY A 161 5.03 0.15 -4.52
N GLY A 162 5.27 -1.15 -4.73
CA GLY A 162 5.57 -1.72 -6.04
C GLY A 162 4.71 -2.92 -6.39
N LEU A 163 4.44 -3.11 -7.67
CA LEU A 163 3.86 -4.36 -8.17
C LEU A 163 4.92 -5.45 -8.20
N ASP A 164 4.65 -6.58 -7.56
CA ASP A 164 5.55 -7.73 -7.58
C ASP A 164 5.50 -8.43 -8.96
N ASN A 165 6.64 -8.95 -9.39
CA ASN A 165 6.77 -9.72 -10.62
C ASN A 165 5.94 -11.00 -10.62
N GLY A 166 5.65 -11.59 -9.45
CA GLY A 166 4.73 -12.72 -9.33
C GLY A 166 3.33 -12.40 -9.86
N GLY A 167 2.86 -11.16 -9.70
CA GLY A 167 1.62 -10.66 -10.30
C GLY A 167 1.81 -10.20 -11.74
N THR A 168 2.78 -9.30 -11.98
CA THR A 168 2.91 -8.65 -13.29
C THR A 168 3.39 -9.57 -14.42
N ASN A 169 3.94 -10.76 -14.11
CA ASN A 169 4.30 -11.76 -15.11
C ASN A 169 3.14 -12.69 -15.49
N GLN A 170 1.98 -12.56 -14.85
CA GLN A 170 0.76 -13.29 -15.19
C GLN A 170 -0.05 -12.57 -16.29
N PRO A 171 -0.92 -13.29 -17.02
CA PRO A 171 -1.65 -12.71 -18.15
C PRO A 171 -2.83 -11.82 -17.76
N CYS A 172 -3.22 -11.74 -16.48
CA CYS A 172 -4.49 -11.12 -16.07
C CYS A 172 -4.44 -9.61 -15.76
N GLY A 173 -3.26 -8.98 -15.87
CA GLY A 173 -3.05 -7.56 -15.55
C GLY A 173 -2.93 -7.33 -14.04
N SER A 174 -2.16 -6.33 -13.61
CA SER A 174 -2.02 -5.96 -12.20
C SER A 174 -2.30 -4.47 -12.04
N SER A 175 -3.19 -4.12 -11.13
CA SER A 175 -3.60 -2.75 -10.84
C SER A 175 -3.92 -2.60 -9.33
N VAL A 176 -3.15 -1.78 -8.62
CA VAL A 176 -3.33 -1.61 -7.17
C VAL A 176 -3.28 -0.16 -6.73
N VAL A 177 -3.87 0.12 -5.57
CA VAL A 177 -3.73 1.39 -4.85
C VAL A 177 -3.10 1.12 -3.49
N PHE A 178 -2.04 1.85 -3.17
CA PHE A 178 -1.41 1.83 -1.85
C PHE A 178 -1.97 2.95 -0.99
N ALA A 179 -2.32 2.65 0.25
CA ALA A 179 -2.77 3.63 1.21
C ALA A 179 -2.18 3.39 2.60
N VAL A 180 -2.04 4.48 3.36
CA VAL A 180 -1.51 4.47 4.72
C VAL A 180 -2.51 5.17 5.62
N TYR A 181 -2.85 4.54 6.75
CA TYR A 181 -3.78 5.10 7.74
C TYR A 181 -3.18 5.10 9.16
N SER A 182 -3.64 6.03 10.00
CA SER A 182 -3.31 6.15 11.43
C SER A 182 -4.30 5.44 12.36
N LYS A 183 -5.45 5.03 11.83
CA LYS A 183 -6.45 4.18 12.49
C LYS A 183 -6.99 3.18 11.49
N LYS A 184 -7.60 2.10 11.98
CA LYS A 184 -8.19 1.09 11.11
C LYS A 184 -9.26 1.74 10.20
N PRO A 185 -9.15 1.58 8.86
CA PRO A 185 -10.10 2.17 7.91
C PRO A 185 -11.48 1.50 7.94
#